data_AF-A0A9P0C2H2-F1
#
_entry.id   AF-A0A9P0C2H2-F1
#
_cell.length_a   1.000
_cell.length_b   1.000
_cell.length_c   1.000
_cell.angle_alpha   90.00
_cell.angle_beta   90.00
_cell.angle_gamma   90.00
#
_symmetry.space_group_name_H-M   'P 1'
#
loop_
_entity.id
_entity.type
_entity.pdbx_description
1 polymer ?
#
loop_
_entity_poly.entity_id
_entity_poly.type
_entity_poly.pdbx_seq_one_letter_code
_entity_poly.pdbx_strand_id
1 'polypeptide(L)'
;MNIDFETMAVLEEESQNESNNGGVFGSVGASGVEGGERRESGKRGRRPGRKAQLDKQDMKAKLERSRQSARECRARKKLRYQYLEELVADRERAVIALRKELDKYYKWNLELDQGRMPEGIDGMLQEIGVIKQEEVKPF
;
A
#
# COMPACT_ATOMS: atom_id res chain seq x y z
N MET A 1 -16.44 5.43 -6.20
CA MET A 1 -16.76 4.61 -5.03
C MET A 1 -15.59 4.77 -4.07
N ASN A 2 -15.68 5.79 -3.21
CA ASN A 2 -14.64 6.06 -2.23
C ASN A 2 -15.03 5.28 -0.99
N ILE A 3 -14.18 4.35 -0.57
CA ILE A 3 -14.30 3.73 0.74
C ILE A 3 -13.80 4.80 1.72
N ASP A 4 -14.72 5.41 2.45
CA ASP A 4 -14.45 6.58 3.28
C ASP A 4 -13.36 6.30 4.32
N PHE A 5 -12.53 7.29 4.63
CA PHE A 5 -11.46 7.20 5.63
C PHE A 5 -11.96 6.66 6.99
N GLU A 6 -13.23 6.94 7.32
CA GLU A 6 -13.95 6.39 8.46
C GLU A 6 -14.06 4.86 8.43
N THR A 7 -14.37 4.27 7.29
CA THR A 7 -14.48 2.80 7.17
C THR A 7 -13.13 2.10 7.29
N MET A 8 -12.03 2.78 6.93
CA MET A 8 -10.69 2.23 7.11
C MET A 8 -10.19 2.37 8.55
N ALA A 9 -10.53 3.47 9.23
CA ALA A 9 -10.25 3.69 10.64
C ALA A 9 -11.03 2.70 11.53
N VAL A 10 -12.30 2.42 11.20
CA VAL A 10 -13.13 1.43 11.91
C VAL A 10 -12.52 0.03 11.80
N LEU A 11 -11.99 -0.38 10.65
CA LEU A 11 -11.32 -1.68 10.50
C LEU A 11 -9.99 -1.75 11.28
N GLU A 12 -9.32 -0.62 11.46
CA GLU A 12 -8.08 -0.51 12.25
C GLU A 12 -8.38 -0.58 13.75
N GLU A 13 -9.43 0.12 14.22
CA GLU A 13 -9.95 0.07 15.59
C GLU A 13 -10.56 -1.30 15.95
N GLU A 14 -11.34 -1.94 15.07
CA GLU A 14 -11.87 -3.29 15.29
C GLU A 14 -10.75 -4.33 15.46
N SER A 15 -9.64 -4.18 14.70
CA SER A 15 -8.47 -5.07 14.83
C SER A 15 -7.69 -4.90 16.14
N GLN A 16 -7.77 -3.72 16.76
CA GLN A 16 -7.18 -3.41 18.06
C GLN A 16 -8.11 -3.80 19.22
N ASN A 17 -9.43 -3.66 19.03
CA ASN A 17 -10.44 -4.01 20.04
C ASN A 17 -10.59 -5.54 20.20
N GLU A 18 -10.45 -6.33 19.13
CA GLU A 18 -10.41 -7.81 19.20
C GLU A 18 -9.21 -8.35 20.01
N SER A 19 -8.12 -7.58 20.17
CA SER A 19 -7.03 -7.98 21.08
C SER A 19 -7.36 -7.79 22.56
N ASN A 20 -8.28 -6.88 22.90
CA ASN A 20 -8.61 -6.54 24.30
C ASN A 20 -9.79 -7.35 24.85
N ASN A 21 -10.67 -7.88 23.99
CA ASN A 21 -11.83 -8.65 24.44
C ASN A 21 -11.56 -10.17 24.32
N GLY A 22 -11.00 -10.75 25.38
CA GLY A 22 -10.68 -12.17 25.42
C GLY A 22 -11.89 -13.08 25.58
N GLY A 23 -11.77 -14.28 24.99
CA GLY A 23 -12.26 -15.52 25.59
C GLY A 23 -13.74 -15.88 25.35
N VAL A 24 -13.94 -17.20 25.33
CA VAL A 24 -15.21 -17.95 25.28
C VAL A 24 -15.74 -18.21 23.85
N PHE A 25 -16.10 -19.49 23.62
CA PHE A 25 -16.54 -20.15 22.36
C PHE A 25 -15.42 -20.52 21.38
N GLY A 26 -15.30 -21.74 20.84
CA GLY A 26 -16.09 -22.96 20.94
C GLY A 26 -15.37 -24.00 20.09
N SER A 27 -15.23 -25.22 20.61
CA SER A 27 -14.53 -26.34 19.98
C SER A 27 -15.37 -26.94 18.85
N VAL A 28 -14.99 -26.75 17.58
CA VAL A 28 -15.40 -27.63 16.47
C VAL A 28 -14.23 -27.77 15.48
N GLY A 29 -13.94 -29.03 15.12
CA GLY A 29 -12.64 -29.48 14.60
C GLY A 29 -12.29 -29.13 13.16
N ALA A 30 -11.00 -29.30 12.88
CA ALA A 30 -10.45 -29.47 11.54
C ALA A 30 -9.47 -30.64 11.57
N SER A 31 -9.91 -31.76 10.99
CA SER A 31 -9.13 -32.97 10.76
C SER A 31 -8.01 -32.68 9.77
N GLY A 32 -6.77 -32.98 10.15
CA GLY A 32 -5.59 -32.95 9.30
C GLY A 32 -4.60 -33.97 9.82
N VAL A 33 -4.77 -35.20 9.36
CA VAL A 33 -3.83 -36.32 9.53
C VAL A 33 -2.59 -36.01 8.70
N GLU A 34 -1.38 -36.03 9.28
CA GLU A 34 -0.19 -36.67 8.71
C GLU A 34 0.85 -36.92 9.82
N GLY A 35 1.50 -38.08 9.73
CA GLY A 35 2.13 -38.80 10.82
C GLY A 35 3.57 -38.42 11.16
N GLY A 36 3.96 -38.77 12.38
CA GLY A 36 5.32 -38.68 12.90
C GLY A 36 5.45 -39.57 14.13
N GLU A 37 5.58 -40.87 13.91
CA GLU A 37 5.78 -41.87 14.97
C GLU A 37 7.15 -41.73 15.67
N ARG A 38 7.12 -42.03 16.98
CA ARG A 38 8.22 -42.52 17.85
C ARG A 38 9.28 -41.51 18.33
N ARG A 39 9.24 -41.24 19.64
CA ARG A 39 10.04 -42.00 20.64
C ARG A 39 9.59 -41.65 22.06
N GLU A 40 9.03 -42.64 22.73
CA GLU A 40 8.79 -42.64 24.17
C GLU A 40 10.10 -42.97 24.88
N SER A 41 10.68 -42.03 25.61
CA SER A 41 11.85 -42.30 26.46
C SER A 41 11.87 -41.36 27.67
N GLY A 42 11.64 -41.94 28.85
CA GLY A 42 12.13 -41.41 30.14
C GLY A 42 11.29 -40.34 30.83
N LYS A 43 10.20 -40.73 31.50
CA LYS A 43 9.59 -39.93 32.58
C LYS A 43 9.56 -40.71 33.89
N ARG A 44 10.70 -40.76 34.61
CA ARG A 44 10.69 -40.91 36.08
C ARG A 44 11.14 -39.59 36.68
N GLY A 45 10.23 -38.88 37.35
CA GLY A 45 10.58 -37.80 38.29
C GLY A 45 10.15 -36.35 38.00
N ARG A 46 9.40 -36.04 36.92
CA ARG A 46 8.98 -34.63 36.68
C ARG A 46 7.58 -34.36 37.27
N ARG A 47 7.51 -33.46 38.28
CA ARG A 47 6.26 -33.04 38.96
C ARG A 47 5.12 -32.74 37.95
N PRO A 48 3.89 -33.27 38.15
CA PRO A 48 2.80 -33.24 37.16
C PRO A 48 2.39 -31.85 36.62
N GLY A 49 2.60 -30.76 37.37
CA GLY A 49 2.17 -29.42 36.96
C GLY A 49 3.09 -28.71 35.95
N ARG A 50 4.37 -29.10 35.85
CA ARG A 50 5.38 -28.31 35.11
C ARG A 50 5.40 -28.56 33.60
N LYS A 51 4.79 -29.65 33.11
CA LYS A 51 4.61 -29.89 31.65
C LYS A 51 3.35 -29.22 31.13
N ALA A 52 2.21 -29.38 31.83
CA ALA A 52 0.96 -28.72 31.47
C ALA A 52 1.07 -27.18 31.41
N GLN A 53 1.86 -26.57 32.30
CA GLN A 53 2.11 -25.12 32.25
C GLN A 53 2.98 -24.73 31.03
N LEU A 54 3.96 -25.55 30.66
CA LEU A 54 4.83 -25.32 29.51
C LEU A 54 4.02 -25.43 28.19
N ASP A 55 3.15 -26.44 28.10
CA ASP A 55 2.29 -26.65 26.93
C ASP A 55 1.27 -25.51 26.78
N LYS A 56 0.70 -25.01 27.88
CA LYS A 56 -0.17 -23.81 27.86
C LYS A 56 0.58 -22.56 27.39
N GLN A 57 1.83 -22.38 27.81
CA GLN A 57 2.68 -21.26 27.36
C GLN A 57 3.00 -21.38 25.87
N ASP A 58 3.32 -22.57 25.36
CA ASP A 58 3.58 -22.80 23.94
C ASP A 58 2.32 -22.58 23.08
N MET A 59 1.15 -23.03 23.56
CA MET A 59 -0.12 -22.77 22.88
C MET A 59 -0.44 -21.27 22.81
N LYS A 60 -0.23 -20.52 23.91
CA LYS A 60 -0.37 -19.06 23.91
C LYS A 60 0.60 -18.40 22.92
N ALA A 61 1.86 -18.83 22.90
CA ALA A 61 2.86 -18.31 21.98
C ALA A 61 2.54 -18.60 20.50
N LYS A 62 2.01 -19.80 20.19
CA LYS A 62 1.54 -20.16 18.84
C LYS A 62 0.36 -19.31 18.40
N LEU A 63 -0.61 -19.09 19.29
CA LEU A 63 -1.78 -18.25 19.00
C LEU A 63 -1.36 -16.81 18.70
N GLU A 64 -0.47 -16.23 19.51
CA GLU A 64 0.04 -14.87 19.29
C GLU A 64 0.85 -14.75 18.00
N ARG A 65 1.68 -15.75 17.65
CA ARG A 65 2.36 -15.78 16.35
C ARG A 65 1.40 -15.84 15.18
N SER A 66 0.32 -16.62 15.27
CA SER A 66 -0.70 -16.70 14.21
C SER A 66 -1.48 -15.39 14.07
N ARG A 67 -1.75 -14.70 15.18
CA ARG A 67 -2.38 -13.36 15.15
C ARG A 67 -1.46 -12.34 14.51
N GLN A 68 -0.18 -12.36 14.89
CA GLN A 68 0.82 -11.45 14.34
C GLN A 68 1.01 -11.64 12.84
N SER A 69 1.11 -12.89 12.35
CA SER A 69 1.23 -13.15 10.91
C SER A 69 -0.02 -12.70 10.14
N ALA A 70 -1.20 -12.84 10.72
CA ALA A 70 -2.44 -12.31 10.12
C ALA A 70 -2.45 -10.78 10.04
N ARG A 71 -1.98 -10.09 11.09
CA ARG A 71 -1.82 -8.62 11.10
C ARG A 71 -0.83 -8.16 10.04
N GLU A 72 0.34 -8.79 9.97
CA GLU A 72 1.37 -8.50 8.97
C GLU A 72 0.87 -8.73 7.55
N CYS A 73 0.09 -9.79 7.31
CA CYS A 73 -0.54 -10.04 6.02
C CYS A 73 -1.46 -8.88 5.60
N ARG A 74 -2.30 -8.39 6.52
CA ARG A 74 -3.19 -7.24 6.27
C ARG A 74 -2.39 -5.96 6.01
N ALA A 75 -1.40 -5.66 6.84
CA ALA A 75 -0.55 -4.49 6.69
C ALA A 75 0.20 -4.51 5.34
N ARG A 76 0.75 -5.67 4.96
CA ARG A 76 1.44 -5.85 3.68
C ARG A 76 0.50 -5.66 2.49
N LYS A 77 -0.73 -6.15 2.58
CA LYS A 77 -1.75 -5.97 1.54
C LYS A 77 -2.13 -4.49 1.39
N LYS A 78 -2.32 -3.76 2.50
CA LYS A 78 -2.59 -2.31 2.54
C LYS A 78 -1.47 -1.54 1.84
N LEU A 79 -0.21 -1.76 2.25
CA LEU A 79 0.95 -1.12 1.65
C LEU A 79 1.08 -1.43 0.15
N ARG A 80 0.83 -2.68 -0.26
CA ARG A 80 0.90 -3.07 -1.67
C ARG A 80 -0.14 -2.33 -2.52
N TYR A 81 -1.37 -2.20 -2.03
CA TYR A 81 -2.42 -1.51 -2.77
C TYR A 81 -2.21 -0.01 -2.79
N GLN A 82 -1.75 0.58 -1.68
CA GLN A 82 -1.37 1.99 -1.65
C GLN A 82 -0.31 2.31 -2.71
N TYR A 83 0.76 1.51 -2.79
CA TYR A 83 1.80 1.72 -3.80
C TYR A 83 1.26 1.61 -5.24
N LEU A 84 0.39 0.62 -5.50
CA LEU A 84 -0.22 0.46 -6.82
C LEU A 84 -1.15 1.62 -7.17
N GLU A 85 -1.90 2.11 -6.20
CA GLU A 85 -2.78 3.27 -6.35
C GLU A 85 -1.98 4.54 -6.67
N GLU A 86 -0.90 4.79 -5.92
CA GLU A 86 0.02 5.91 -6.18
C GLU A 86 0.63 5.83 -7.59
N LEU A 87 1.11 4.65 -8.01
CA LEU A 87 1.63 4.45 -9.36
C LEU A 87 0.60 4.75 -10.47
N VAL A 88 -0.64 4.30 -10.29
CA VAL A 88 -1.72 4.55 -11.25
C VAL A 88 -2.05 6.04 -11.28
N ALA A 89 -2.21 6.68 -10.12
CA ALA A 89 -2.50 8.11 -10.03
C ALA A 89 -1.40 8.96 -10.67
N ASP A 90 -0.12 8.62 -10.47
CA ASP A 90 1.00 9.31 -11.10
C ASP A 90 0.96 9.20 -12.63
N ARG A 91 0.69 7.98 -13.13
CA ARG A 91 0.58 7.75 -14.57
C ARG A 91 -0.61 8.50 -15.17
N GLU A 92 -1.75 8.51 -14.51
CA GLU A 92 -2.94 9.24 -14.96
C GLU A 92 -2.67 10.75 -15.01
N ARG A 93 -2.01 11.30 -13.98
CA ARG A 93 -1.58 12.71 -13.98
C ARG A 93 -0.65 13.03 -15.14
N ALA A 94 0.34 12.18 -15.41
CA ALA A 94 1.25 12.36 -16.54
C ALA A 94 0.53 12.31 -17.89
N VAL A 95 -0.40 11.36 -18.07
CA VAL A 95 -1.20 11.26 -19.31
C VAL A 95 -2.06 12.51 -19.51
N ILE A 96 -2.69 13.02 -18.46
CA ILE A 96 -3.50 14.25 -18.55
C ILE A 96 -2.63 15.46 -18.91
N ALA A 97 -1.45 15.59 -18.29
CA ALA A 97 -0.52 16.67 -18.59
C ALA A 97 -0.07 16.63 -20.06
N LEU A 98 0.35 15.45 -20.54
CA LEU A 98 0.78 15.27 -21.94
C LEU A 98 -0.34 15.52 -22.94
N ARG A 99 -1.58 15.11 -22.64
CA ARG A 99 -2.74 15.41 -23.49
C ARG A 99 -3.01 16.90 -23.59
N LYS A 100 -2.94 17.63 -22.47
CA LYS A 100 -3.09 19.09 -22.46
C LYS A 100 -2.00 19.78 -23.29
N GLU A 101 -0.77 19.29 -23.19
CA GLU A 101 0.35 19.81 -23.98
C GLU A 101 0.17 19.54 -25.47
N LEU A 102 -0.26 18.33 -25.84
CA LEU A 102 -0.57 17.98 -27.22
C LEU A 102 -1.70 18.84 -27.80
N ASP A 103 -2.78 19.03 -27.04
CA ASP A 103 -3.91 19.89 -27.44
C ASP A 103 -3.46 21.35 -27.64
N LYS A 104 -2.53 21.84 -26.81
CA LYS A 104 -1.91 23.16 -26.98
C LYS A 104 -1.18 23.24 -28.32
N TYR A 105 -0.31 22.28 -28.63
CA TYR A 105 0.43 22.29 -29.90
C TYR A 105 -0.49 22.16 -31.12
N TYR A 106 -1.56 21.37 -31.05
CA TYR A 106 -2.56 21.31 -32.12
C TYR A 106 -3.21 22.67 -32.39
N LYS A 107 -3.59 23.41 -31.34
CA LYS A 107 -4.15 24.76 -31.47
C LYS A 107 -3.14 25.73 -32.07
N TRP A 108 -1.89 25.68 -31.60
CA TRP A 108 -0.82 26.52 -32.13
C TRP A 108 -0.54 26.24 -33.60
N ASN A 109 -0.47 24.97 -34.01
CA ASN A 109 -0.31 24.62 -35.42
C ASN A 109 -1.44 25.19 -36.27
N LEU A 110 -2.70 25.07 -35.82
CA LEU A 110 -3.85 25.62 -36.54
C LEU A 110 -3.78 27.15 -36.68
N GLU A 111 -3.30 27.87 -35.67
CA GLU A 111 -3.12 29.31 -35.73
C GLU A 111 -1.97 29.72 -36.65
N LEU A 112 -0.85 29.00 -36.58
CA LEU A 112 0.31 29.20 -37.45
C LEU A 112 -0.03 28.94 -38.93
N ASP A 113 -0.78 27.88 -39.21
CA ASP A 113 -1.29 27.58 -40.56
C ASP A 113 -2.18 28.71 -41.10
N GLN A 114 -2.84 29.46 -40.21
CA GLN A 114 -3.64 30.63 -40.54
C GLN A 114 -2.84 31.95 -40.53
N GLY A 115 -1.52 31.87 -40.38
CA GLY A 115 -0.62 33.03 -40.32
C GLY A 115 -0.74 33.86 -39.05
N ARG A 116 -1.39 33.34 -38.00
CA ARG A 116 -1.49 33.99 -36.68
C ARG A 116 -0.41 33.46 -35.75
N MET A 117 0.14 34.35 -34.93
CA MET A 117 1.14 33.99 -33.92
C MET A 117 0.44 33.51 -32.64
N PRO A 118 0.67 32.27 -32.17
CA PRO A 118 -0.01 31.75 -30.99
C PRO A 118 0.48 32.38 -29.69
N GLU A 119 -0.44 32.60 -28.76
CA GLU A 119 -0.11 33.16 -27.45
C GLU A 119 0.82 32.23 -26.65
N GLY A 120 1.90 32.80 -26.11
CA GLY A 120 2.88 32.09 -25.29
C GLY A 120 3.98 31.36 -26.08
N ILE A 121 4.02 31.50 -27.41
CA ILE A 121 5.08 30.93 -28.26
C ILE A 121 6.45 31.55 -27.93
N ASP A 122 6.51 32.84 -27.63
CA ASP A 122 7.74 33.55 -27.27
C ASP A 122 8.39 32.97 -26.00
N GLY A 123 7.57 32.65 -25.00
CA GLY A 123 8.02 32.01 -23.76
C GLY A 123 8.59 30.62 -24.02
N MET A 124 7.93 29.82 -24.84
CA MET A 124 8.46 28.50 -25.25
C MET A 124 9.78 28.64 -26.02
N LEU A 125 9.88 29.59 -26.94
CA LEU A 125 11.11 29.83 -27.72
C LEU A 125 12.27 30.31 -26.83
N GLN A 126 11.98 31.07 -25.78
CA GLN A 126 12.95 31.45 -24.76
C GLN A 126 13.40 30.25 -23.91
N GLU A 127 12.48 29.38 -23.51
CA GLU A 127 12.79 28.14 -22.77
C GLU A 127 13.64 27.15 -23.58
N ILE A 128 13.41 27.05 -24.90
CA ILE A 128 14.19 26.21 -25.81
C ILE A 128 15.56 26.85 -26.14
N GLY A 129 15.78 28.10 -25.74
CA GLY A 129 17.05 28.81 -25.96
C GLY A 129 17.25 29.30 -27.39
N VAL A 130 16.15 29.45 -28.16
CA VAL A 130 16.19 29.91 -29.56
C VAL A 130 16.27 31.43 -29.66
N ILE A 131 15.76 32.16 -28.66
CA ILE A 131 15.81 33.63 -28.63
C ILE A 131 16.94 34.08 -27.70
N LYS A 132 18.00 34.65 -28.28
CA LYS A 132 19.00 35.42 -27.54
C LYS A 132 18.36 36.73 -27.09
N GLN A 133 18.47 37.06 -25.80
CA GLN A 133 18.16 38.40 -25.30
C GLN A 133 19.08 39.40 -25.98
N GLU A 134 18.57 40.18 -26.94
CA GLU A 134 19.26 41.41 -27.31
C GLU A 134 19.06 42.41 -26.18
N GLU A 135 20.13 42.61 -25.39
CA GLU A 135 20.22 43.71 -24.45
C GLU A 135 20.12 45.02 -25.23
N VAL A 136 18.94 45.62 -25.28
CA VAL A 136 18.78 47.01 -25.70
C VAL A 136 19.37 47.87 -24.58
N LYS A 137 20.66 48.18 -24.67
CA LYS A 137 21.28 49.22 -23.83
C LYS A 137 20.67 50.57 -24.21
N PRO A 138 20.08 51.32 -23.26
CA PRO A 138 19.67 52.68 -23.51
C PRO A 138 20.94 53.55 -23.69
N PHE A 139 20.91 54.39 -24.73
CA PHE A 139 21.93 55.41 -25.01
C PHE A 139 21.92 56.52 -23.96
#